data_AF-A0A7S2P7W5-F1
#
_entry.id   AF-A0A7S2P7W5-F1
#
_cell.length_a   1.000
_cell.length_b   1.000
_cell.length_c   1.000
_cell.angle_alpha   90.00
_cell.angle_beta   90.00
_cell.angle_gamma   90.00
#
_symmetry.space_group_name_H-M   'P 1'
#
loop_
_entity.id
_entity.type
_entity.pdbx_description
1 polymer ?
#
loop_
_entity_poly.entity_id
_entity_poly.type
_entity_poly.pdbx_seq_one_letter_code
_entity_poly.pdbx_strand_id
1 'polypeptide(L)'
;EDVLVEDIPDSWDAGSYDDDESKEGRKQQQKATDPTSNGIKLQTIFLKRQRTDRYMKMERAREALPMWSFKETLVETIRKNQVTILHGETGCGKTTQCAQFILEDALMAGYGDQVSLICTQPRRISAISVAERVADEMAEDTIGGLVGYHIRLES
;
A
#
# COMPACT_ATOMS: atom_id res chain seq x y z
N GLU A 1 -6.64 -31.44 -29.31
CA GLU A 1 -7.85 -31.31 -28.49
C GLU A 1 -8.11 -29.82 -28.33
N ASP A 2 -9.13 -29.35 -29.03
CA ASP A 2 -9.47 -27.95 -29.19
C ASP A 2 -9.96 -27.35 -27.87
N VAL A 3 -9.37 -26.23 -27.48
CA VAL A 3 -9.84 -25.44 -26.33
C VAL A 3 -10.94 -24.51 -26.86
N LEU A 4 -12.16 -24.80 -26.43
CA LEU A 4 -13.36 -24.03 -26.73
C LEU A 4 -13.20 -22.59 -26.23
N VAL A 5 -13.33 -21.66 -27.16
CA VAL A 5 -13.50 -20.23 -26.92
C VAL A 5 -14.99 -20.05 -26.65
N GLU A 6 -15.39 -19.71 -25.43
CA GLU A 6 -16.77 -19.32 -25.15
C GLU A 6 -16.97 -17.85 -25.52
N ASP A 7 -17.91 -17.63 -26.44
CA ASP A 7 -18.32 -16.33 -26.98
C ASP A 7 -18.98 -15.45 -25.91
N ILE A 8 -18.42 -14.27 -25.68
CA ILE A 8 -19.03 -13.21 -24.86
C ILE A 8 -20.05 -12.46 -25.75
N PRO A 9 -21.33 -12.31 -25.36
CA PRO A 9 -22.34 -11.73 -26.24
C PRO A 9 -22.10 -10.24 -26.56
N ASP A 10 -22.05 -9.95 -27.87
CA ASP A 10 -22.16 -8.63 -28.49
C ASP A 10 -23.58 -8.07 -28.31
N SER A 11 -23.88 -7.46 -27.16
CA SER A 11 -25.01 -6.52 -27.04
C SER A 11 -25.09 -5.96 -25.61
N TRP A 12 -24.38 -4.87 -25.35
CA TRP A 12 -24.75 -3.95 -24.28
C TRP A 12 -25.39 -2.73 -24.94
N ASP A 13 -26.70 -2.65 -24.80
CA ASP A 13 -27.57 -1.60 -25.34
C ASP A 13 -27.05 -0.20 -24.95
N ALA A 14 -26.71 0.59 -25.96
CA ALA A 14 -26.30 1.98 -25.84
C ALA A 14 -27.52 2.85 -25.53
N GLY A 15 -27.90 2.92 -24.26
CA GLY A 15 -28.83 3.93 -23.75
C GLY A 15 -28.19 5.32 -23.85
N SER A 16 -28.73 6.15 -24.74
CA SER A 16 -28.37 7.56 -24.92
C SER A 16 -28.62 8.34 -23.62
N TYR A 17 -27.54 8.75 -22.96
CA TYR A 17 -27.59 9.78 -21.92
C TYR A 17 -27.07 11.08 -22.53
N ASP A 18 -27.96 12.07 -22.57
CA ASP A 18 -27.75 13.40 -23.12
C ASP A 18 -26.56 14.12 -22.44
N ASP A 19 -25.79 14.81 -23.28
CA ASP A 19 -24.76 15.79 -22.93
C ASP A 19 -25.36 16.92 -22.07
N ASP A 20 -24.76 17.15 -20.89
CA ASP A 20 -24.81 18.47 -20.24
C ASP A 20 -23.38 18.93 -19.96
N GLU A 21 -22.94 19.81 -20.85
CA GLU A 21 -21.66 20.49 -20.88
C GLU A 21 -21.71 21.64 -19.87
N SER A 22 -21.03 21.51 -18.72
CA SER A 22 -20.26 22.58 -18.05
C SER A 22 -20.01 22.29 -16.57
N LYS A 23 -18.73 22.16 -16.22
CA LYS A 23 -18.06 23.05 -15.26
C LYS A 23 -16.62 22.62 -15.06
N GLU A 24 -15.72 23.55 -15.35
CA GLU A 24 -14.29 23.52 -15.06
C GLU A 24 -14.02 23.09 -13.61
N GLY A 25 -13.69 21.81 -13.43
CA GLY A 25 -13.12 21.32 -12.19
C GLY A 25 -11.66 21.73 -12.11
N ARG A 26 -11.36 22.71 -11.24
CA ARG A 26 -10.01 23.10 -10.80
C ARG A 26 -9.09 21.86 -10.70
N LYS A 27 -8.14 21.73 -11.61
CA LYS A 27 -6.93 20.94 -11.36
C LYS A 27 -6.13 21.64 -10.27
N GLN A 28 -6.43 21.34 -9.00
CA GLN A 28 -5.49 21.62 -7.92
C GLN A 28 -4.36 20.61 -8.06
N GLN A 29 -3.38 20.99 -8.87
CA GLN A 29 -2.06 20.40 -8.87
C GLN A 29 -1.48 20.68 -7.47
N GLN A 30 -1.63 19.72 -6.55
CA GLN A 30 -1.01 19.81 -5.23
C GLN A 30 0.50 19.88 -5.46
N LYS A 31 1.07 21.08 -5.28
CA LYS A 31 2.52 21.27 -5.24
C LYS A 31 3.05 20.37 -4.13
N ALA A 32 4.08 19.58 -4.41
CA ALA A 32 4.86 18.89 -3.39
C ALA A 32 5.34 19.96 -2.40
N THR A 33 4.74 19.99 -1.21
CA THR A 33 5.22 20.80 -0.10
C THR A 33 6.49 20.16 0.40
N ASP A 34 7.53 20.95 0.68
CA ASP A 34 8.80 20.44 1.21
C ASP A 34 8.58 19.53 2.45
N PRO A 35 9.46 18.54 2.68
CA PRO A 35 9.38 17.68 3.86
C PRO A 35 9.26 18.51 5.15
N THR A 36 8.31 18.14 6.00
CA THR A 36 8.13 18.83 7.28
C THR A 36 9.29 18.46 8.23
N SER A 37 9.49 19.25 9.27
CA SER A 37 10.43 18.89 10.34
C SER A 37 10.07 17.56 11.02
N ASN A 38 8.80 17.15 11.01
CA ASN A 38 8.37 15.86 11.55
C ASN A 38 8.69 14.72 10.58
N GLY A 39 8.44 14.90 9.29
CA GLY A 39 8.78 13.93 8.25
C GLY A 39 10.28 13.61 8.22
N ILE A 40 11.15 14.62 8.36
CA ILE A 40 12.61 14.43 8.46
C ILE A 40 13.00 13.65 9.73
N LYS A 41 12.32 13.90 10.86
CA LYS A 41 12.54 13.13 12.10
C LYS A 41 12.16 11.67 11.91
N LEU A 42 11.00 11.39 11.31
CA LEU A 42 10.55 10.02 11.03
C LEU A 42 11.50 9.30 10.07
N GLN A 43 11.96 9.97 9.01
CA GLN A 43 12.98 9.43 8.11
C GLN A 43 14.26 9.05 8.88
N THR A 44 14.74 9.92 9.76
CA THR A 44 15.94 9.66 10.58
C THR A 44 15.75 8.46 11.52
N ILE A 45 14.59 8.35 12.16
CA ILE A 45 14.24 7.22 13.03
C ILE A 45 14.20 5.93 12.21
N PHE A 46 13.57 5.96 11.03
CA PHE A 46 13.46 4.82 10.14
C PHE A 46 14.84 4.35 9.65
N LEU A 47 15.71 5.27 9.20
CA LEU A 47 17.08 4.95 8.78
C LEU A 47 17.92 4.33 9.91
N LYS A 48 17.73 4.77 11.16
CA LYS A 48 18.36 4.15 12.32
C LYS A 48 17.83 2.73 12.55
N ARG A 49 16.52 2.53 12.40
CA ARG A 49 15.87 1.22 12.57
C ARG A 49 16.34 0.20 11.54
N GLN A 50 16.53 0.62 10.29
CA GLN A 50 17.07 -0.25 9.23
C GLN A 50 18.45 -0.84 9.55
N ARG A 51 19.21 -0.19 10.45
CA ARG A 51 20.54 -0.66 10.89
C ARG A 51 20.48 -1.69 12.02
N THR A 52 19.31 -2.01 12.55
CA THR A 52 19.16 -2.99 13.63
C THR A 52 19.18 -4.42 13.09
N ASP A 53 19.75 -5.35 13.84
CA ASP A 53 19.80 -6.77 13.45
C ASP A 53 18.39 -7.37 13.27
N ARG A 54 17.43 -6.93 14.09
CA ARG A 54 16.03 -7.35 13.98
C ARG A 54 15.44 -6.95 12.64
N TYR A 55 15.60 -5.69 12.23
CA TYR A 55 15.11 -5.22 10.94
C TYR A 55 15.79 -5.94 9.79
N MET A 56 17.12 -6.03 9.78
CA MET A 56 17.87 -6.71 8.71
C MET A 56 17.48 -8.19 8.58
N LYS A 57 17.22 -8.87 9.69
CA LYS A 57 16.73 -10.26 9.67
C LYS A 57 15.35 -10.37 9.01
N MET A 58 14.43 -9.47 9.35
CA MET A 58 13.09 -9.47 8.79
C MET A 58 13.08 -9.04 7.32
N GLU A 59 13.92 -8.08 6.94
CA GLU A 59 14.10 -7.63 5.56
C GLU A 59 14.55 -8.78 4.65
N ARG A 60 15.55 -9.57 5.05
CA ARG A 60 15.96 -10.77 4.28
C ARG A 60 14.82 -11.77 4.08
N ALA A 61 13.93 -11.92 5.06
CA ALA A 61 12.76 -12.78 4.93
C ALA A 61 11.73 -12.21 3.94
N ARG A 62 11.61 -10.88 3.87
CA ARG A 62 10.75 -10.16 2.92
C ARG A 62 11.30 -10.19 1.50
N GLU A 63 12.62 -10.10 1.33
CA GLU A 63 13.32 -10.23 0.03
C GLU A 63 13.04 -11.55 -0.67
N ALA A 64 12.79 -12.62 0.10
CA ALA A 64 12.45 -13.93 -0.45
C ALA A 64 11.01 -14.02 -1.00
N LEU A 65 10.14 -13.05 -0.71
CA LEU A 65 8.77 -13.04 -1.20
C LEU A 65 8.71 -12.56 -2.65
N PRO A 66 7.89 -13.18 -3.52
CA PRO A 66 7.75 -12.74 -4.91
C PRO A 66 7.36 -11.26 -5.06
N MET A 67 6.60 -10.70 -4.12
CA MET A 67 6.24 -9.28 -4.15
C MET A 67 7.43 -8.32 -4.07
N TRP A 68 8.59 -8.75 -3.52
CA TRP A 68 9.75 -7.87 -3.36
C TRP A 68 10.26 -7.32 -4.69
N SER A 69 10.31 -8.15 -5.73
CA SER A 69 10.75 -7.73 -7.06
C SER A 69 9.81 -6.71 -7.73
N PHE A 70 8.58 -6.59 -7.24
CA PHE A 70 7.58 -5.64 -7.74
C PHE A 70 7.51 -4.34 -6.93
N LYS A 71 8.37 -4.15 -5.91
CA LYS A 71 8.33 -2.99 -4.99
C LYS A 71 8.32 -1.66 -5.74
N GLU A 72 9.28 -1.45 -6.64
CA GLU A 72 9.40 -0.19 -7.40
C GLU A 72 8.22 0.02 -8.35
N THR A 73 7.86 -1.01 -9.12
CA THR A 73 6.74 -0.97 -10.05
C THR A 73 5.41 -0.68 -9.35
N LEU A 74 5.18 -1.28 -8.17
CA LEU A 74 3.99 -1.05 -7.36
C LEU A 74 3.88 0.43 -6.95
N VAL A 75 4.93 0.97 -6.32
CA VAL A 75 4.95 2.36 -5.82
C VAL A 75 4.76 3.35 -6.97
N GLU A 76 5.45 3.14 -8.08
CA GLU A 76 5.32 4.01 -9.25
C GLU A 76 3.92 3.94 -9.87
N THR A 77 3.34 2.74 -9.99
CA THR A 77 1.98 2.56 -10.52
C THR A 77 0.95 3.26 -9.65
N ILE A 78 1.04 3.13 -8.33
CA ILE A 78 0.12 3.81 -7.39
C ILE A 78 0.30 5.32 -7.45
N ARG A 79 1.53 5.83 -7.60
CA ARG A 79 1.78 7.28 -7.70
C ARG A 79 1.17 7.88 -8.97
N LYS A 80 1.13 7.13 -10.06
CA LYS A 80 0.59 7.57 -11.36
C LYS A 80 -0.91 7.40 -11.50
N ASN A 81 -1.51 6.47 -10.75
CA ASN A 81 -2.90 6.07 -10.93
C ASN A 81 -3.68 6.20 -9.62
N GLN A 82 -4.82 6.89 -9.67
CA GLN A 82 -5.72 6.99 -8.52
C GLN A 82 -6.24 5.61 -8.06
N VAL A 83 -6.41 4.69 -9.00
CA VAL A 83 -6.86 3.30 -8.75
C VAL A 83 -5.88 2.34 -9.40
N THR A 84 -5.41 1.37 -8.63
CA THR A 84 -4.50 0.31 -9.09
C THR A 84 -5.05 -1.04 -8.66
N ILE A 85 -5.16 -1.99 -9.58
CA ILE A 85 -5.57 -3.37 -9.28
C ILE A 85 -4.31 -4.23 -9.23
N LEU A 86 -4.06 -4.83 -8.07
CA LEU A 86 -2.96 -5.77 -7.89
C LEU A 86 -3.48 -7.20 -7.88
N HIS A 87 -3.03 -8.01 -8.85
CA HIS A 87 -3.28 -9.44 -8.90
C HIS A 87 -1.99 -10.22 -8.63
N GLY A 88 -2.11 -11.37 -7.96
CA GLY A 88 -0.98 -12.26 -7.72
C GLY A 88 -1.42 -13.48 -6.93
N GLU A 89 -0.60 -14.53 -6.95
CA GLU A 89 -0.91 -15.81 -6.32
C GLU A 89 -1.03 -15.72 -4.78
N THR A 90 -1.68 -16.70 -4.17
CA THR A 90 -1.73 -16.82 -2.71
C THR A 90 -0.32 -17.02 -2.15
N GLY A 91 0.04 -16.31 -1.08
CA GLY A 91 1.35 -16.42 -0.46
C GLY A 91 2.46 -15.56 -1.10
N CYS A 92 2.19 -14.83 -2.19
CA CYS A 92 3.22 -13.98 -2.79
C CYS A 92 3.61 -12.75 -1.95
N GLY A 93 2.83 -12.42 -0.92
CA GLY A 93 3.13 -11.34 0.04
C GLY A 93 2.27 -10.08 -0.09
N LYS A 94 1.21 -10.06 -0.92
CA LYS A 94 0.39 -8.85 -1.15
C LYS A 94 -0.06 -8.15 0.13
N THR A 95 -0.73 -8.89 1.01
CA THR A 95 -1.36 -8.34 2.22
C THR A 95 -0.37 -7.71 3.19
N THR A 96 0.85 -8.26 3.31
CA THR A 96 1.86 -7.74 4.22
C THR A 96 2.72 -6.68 3.55
N GLN A 97 3.14 -6.86 2.29
CA GLN A 97 4.17 -6.04 1.66
C GLN A 97 3.66 -4.74 1.02
N CYS A 98 2.45 -4.71 0.45
CA CYS A 98 2.04 -3.57 -0.39
C CYS A 98 1.99 -2.25 0.38
N ALA A 99 1.35 -2.25 1.55
CA ALA A 99 1.28 -1.06 2.40
C ALA A 99 2.65 -0.65 2.93
N GLN A 100 3.48 -1.63 3.30
CA GLN A 100 4.86 -1.36 3.74
C GLN A 100 5.66 -0.66 2.66
N PHE A 101 5.62 -1.12 1.41
CA PHE A 101 6.38 -0.49 0.32
C PHE A 101 5.99 0.97 0.09
N ILE A 102 4.70 1.29 0.17
CA ILE A 102 4.20 2.67 0.03
C ILE A 102 4.67 3.53 1.22
N LEU A 103 4.57 3.00 2.45
CA LEU A 103 4.99 3.72 3.65
C LEU A 103 6.50 3.93 3.68
N GLU A 104 7.29 2.92 3.31
CA GLU A 104 8.76 3.00 3.26
C GLU A 104 9.22 4.04 2.25
N ASP A 105 8.62 4.08 1.05
CA ASP A 105 8.91 5.11 0.05
C ASP A 105 8.66 6.52 0.61
N ALA A 106 7.52 6.71 1.28
CA ALA A 106 7.18 7.99 1.92
C ALA A 106 8.12 8.35 3.07
N LEU A 107 8.46 7.40 3.94
CA LEU A 107 9.41 7.60 5.03
C LEU A 107 10.79 7.97 4.49
N MET A 108 11.26 7.27 3.46
CA MET A 108 12.55 7.53 2.82
C MET A 108 12.58 8.87 2.10
N ALA A 109 11.45 9.37 1.61
CA ALA A 109 11.34 10.70 1.01
C ALA A 109 11.10 11.82 2.03
N GLY A 110 10.96 11.50 3.33
CA GLY A 110 10.68 12.49 4.38
C GLY A 110 9.22 12.96 4.43
N TYR A 111 8.31 12.21 3.82
CA TYR A 111 6.86 12.48 3.79
C TYR A 111 6.03 11.50 4.64
N GLY A 112 6.67 10.71 5.50
CA GLY A 112 5.99 9.68 6.30
C GLY A 112 4.88 10.22 7.22
N ASP A 113 4.91 11.50 7.59
CA ASP A 113 3.88 12.15 8.40
C ASP A 113 2.66 12.63 7.59
N GLN A 114 2.75 12.60 6.27
CA GLN A 114 1.68 13.01 5.35
C GLN A 114 0.93 11.81 4.75
N VAL A 115 1.35 10.59 5.09
CA VAL A 115 0.80 9.35 4.55
C VAL A 115 0.00 8.62 5.61
N SER A 116 -1.25 8.29 5.28
CA SER A 116 -2.11 7.42 6.08
C SER A 116 -2.59 6.28 5.19
N LEU A 117 -2.27 5.05 5.60
CA LEU A 117 -2.63 3.83 4.86
C LEU A 117 -3.65 3.03 5.66
N ILE A 118 -4.72 2.63 4.99
CA ILE A 118 -5.77 1.79 5.56
C ILE A 118 -5.85 0.52 4.72
N CYS A 119 -5.65 -0.62 5.35
CA CYS A 119 -5.84 -1.93 4.73
C CYS A 119 -7.02 -2.62 5.39
N THR A 120 -8.07 -2.88 4.61
CA THR A 120 -9.24 -3.61 5.11
C THR A 120 -8.98 -5.11 5.08
N GLN A 121 -9.52 -5.82 6.08
CA GLN A 121 -9.48 -7.28 6.16
C GLN A 121 -10.91 -7.80 6.40
N PRO A 122 -11.32 -8.88 5.72
CA PRO A 122 -12.69 -9.39 5.85
C PRO A 122 -12.97 -10.06 7.20
N ARG A 123 -11.93 -10.43 7.96
CA ARG A 123 -12.05 -11.13 9.25
C ARG A 123 -11.26 -10.39 10.32
N ARG A 124 -11.83 -10.28 11.53
CA ARG A 124 -11.18 -9.64 12.70
C ARG A 124 -9.80 -10.24 12.99
N ILE A 125 -9.71 -11.57 13.05
CA ILE A 125 -8.45 -12.26 13.33
C ILE A 125 -7.37 -11.96 12.28
N SER A 126 -7.77 -11.76 11.02
CA SER A 126 -6.84 -11.39 9.95
C SER A 126 -6.33 -9.96 10.11
N ALA A 127 -7.17 -9.01 10.54
CA ALA A 127 -6.73 -7.65 10.83
C ALA A 127 -5.66 -7.60 11.92
N ILE A 128 -5.90 -8.31 13.03
CA ILE A 128 -4.97 -8.40 14.15
C ILE A 128 -3.66 -9.07 13.71
N SER A 129 -3.74 -10.29 13.15
CA SER A 129 -2.54 -11.06 12.80
C SER A 129 -1.69 -10.40 11.72
N VAL A 130 -2.31 -9.68 10.77
CA VAL A 130 -1.57 -8.95 9.74
C VAL A 130 -0.87 -7.75 10.36
N ALA A 131 -1.54 -6.99 11.21
CA ALA A 131 -0.92 -5.83 11.88
C ALA A 131 0.25 -6.26 12.79
N GLU A 132 0.07 -7.32 13.58
CA GLU A 132 1.15 -7.92 14.39
C GLU A 132 2.34 -8.33 13.51
N ARG A 133 2.06 -9.06 12.42
CA ARG A 133 3.09 -9.53 11.50
C ARG A 133 3.84 -8.38 10.84
N VAL A 134 3.13 -7.34 10.42
CA VAL A 134 3.73 -6.17 9.76
C VAL A 134 4.53 -5.32 10.76
N ALA A 135 4.06 -5.17 12.00
CA ALA A 135 4.83 -4.51 13.07
C ALA A 135 6.16 -5.24 13.34
N ASP A 136 6.12 -6.57 13.39
CA ASP A 136 7.32 -7.39 13.51
C ASP A 136 8.28 -7.25 12.32
N GLU A 137 7.74 -7.27 11.10
CA GLU A 137 8.51 -7.07 9.86
C GLU A 137 9.20 -5.70 9.80
N MET A 138 8.56 -4.67 10.37
CA MET A 138 9.10 -3.31 10.49
C MET A 138 10.00 -3.11 11.72
N ALA A 139 10.26 -4.18 12.48
CA ALA A 139 11.03 -4.16 13.73
C ALA A 139 10.50 -3.12 14.75
N GLU A 140 9.18 -3.01 14.89
CA GLU A 140 8.54 -2.19 15.92
C GLU A 140 8.45 -2.96 17.24
N ASP A 141 8.74 -2.31 18.36
CA ASP A 141 8.69 -2.94 19.68
C ASP A 141 7.26 -3.12 20.20
N THR A 142 6.34 -2.26 19.76
CA THR A 142 4.94 -2.22 20.19
C THR A 142 4.01 -1.85 19.05
N ILE A 143 2.88 -2.54 18.94
CA ILE A 143 1.78 -2.17 18.05
C ILE A 143 1.20 -0.82 18.50
N GLY A 144 0.81 0.02 17.54
CA GLY A 144 0.33 1.38 17.76
C GLY A 144 1.36 2.47 17.46
N GLY A 145 2.56 2.09 16.99
CA GLY A 145 3.56 3.01 16.43
C GLY A 145 3.24 3.38 14.97
N LEU A 146 4.04 2.88 14.03
CA LEU A 146 3.78 3.01 12.59
C LEU A 146 2.65 2.07 12.14
N VAL A 147 2.45 0.95 12.84
CA VAL A 147 1.52 -0.10 12.45
C VAL A 147 0.55 -0.37 13.59
N GLY A 148 -0.74 -0.50 13.24
CA GLY A 148 -1.81 -0.81 14.17
C GLY A 148 -2.98 -1.49 13.48
N TYR A 149 -3.99 -1.87 14.25
CA TYR A 149 -5.26 -2.34 13.74
C TYR A 149 -6.41 -1.64 14.47
N HIS A 150 -7.59 -1.65 13.87
CA HIS A 150 -8.80 -1.19 14.53
C HIS A 150 -9.93 -2.17 14.21
N ILE A 151 -10.58 -2.66 15.26
CA ILE A 151 -11.74 -3.54 15.15
C ILE A 151 -12.81 -3.08 16.13
N ARG A 152 -14.06 -3.50 15.89
CA ARG A 152 -15.16 -3.14 16.78
C ARG A 152 -14.81 -3.56 18.23
N LEU A 153 -14.80 -2.58 19.14
CA LEU A 153 -14.54 -2.69 20.58
C LEU A 153 -13.06 -2.91 21.00
N GLU A 154 -12.07 -2.84 20.09
CA GLU A 154 -10.65 -3.09 20.42
C GLU A 154 -9.71 -2.32 19.47
N SER A 155 -8.63 -1.75 20.00
CA SER A 155 -7.65 -0.92 19.27
C SER A 155 -6.26 -1.04 19.89
#